data_AF-B4KXB3-F1
#
_entry.id   AF-B4KXB3-F1
#
_cell.length_a   1.000
_cell.length_b   1.000
_cell.length_c   1.000
_cell.angle_alpha   90.00
_cell.angle_beta   90.00
_cell.angle_gamma   90.00
#
_symmetry.space_group_name_H-M   'P 1'
#
loop_
_entity.id
_entity.type
_entity.pdbx_description
1 polymer ?
#
loop_
_entity_poly.entity_id
_entity_poly.type
_entity_poly.pdbx_seq_one_letter_code
_entity_poly.pdbx_strand_id
1 'polypeptide(L)'
;MRFVNPLLMLLLAILNDCGCKRMWEHELLEAHVYSSDESKVKLNLYVNRVGRDLVGFSGTVDWNFDADNEAMFELGFYRSANGNDYRPMPFSISNKYFKDYKTLYDDIIYINLKDCSNLPQIEGDYLIPWPRNLYTFNNCNFHKGVLPEVVAEGTYKTVFAFFGELLTSSQQTAL
;
A
#
# COMPACT_ATOMS: atom_id res chain seq x y z
N MET A 1 -3.39 -27.81 47.80
CA MET A 1 -3.27 -28.07 46.35
C MET A 1 -4.60 -27.73 45.70
N ARG A 2 -4.66 -26.69 44.86
CA ARG A 2 -5.87 -26.35 44.11
C ARG A 2 -5.88 -27.17 42.83
N PHE A 3 -6.86 -28.06 42.67
CA PHE A 3 -7.05 -28.84 41.45
C PHE A 3 -7.53 -27.89 40.34
N VAL A 4 -6.64 -27.55 39.42
CA VAL A 4 -7.01 -26.81 38.20
C VAL A 4 -7.75 -27.81 37.32
N ASN A 5 -9.02 -27.53 37.02
CA ASN A 5 -9.87 -28.42 36.23
C ASN A 5 -9.28 -28.57 34.82
N PRO A 6 -8.88 -29.77 34.37
CA PRO A 6 -8.27 -29.97 33.05
C PRO A 6 -9.23 -29.60 31.92
N LEU A 7 -10.55 -29.65 32.14
CA LEU A 7 -11.56 -29.19 31.19
C LEU A 7 -11.50 -27.66 30.98
N LEU A 8 -11.17 -26.90 32.02
CA LEU A 8 -11.02 -25.45 31.96
C LEU A 8 -9.74 -25.06 31.21
N MET A 9 -8.65 -25.82 31.38
CA MET A 9 -7.40 -25.63 30.63
C MET A 9 -7.58 -25.94 29.15
N LEU A 10 -8.34 -26.99 28.82
CA LEU A 10 -8.67 -27.35 27.45
C LEU A 10 -9.55 -26.28 26.79
N LEU A 11 -10.55 -25.74 27.51
CA LEU A 11 -11.40 -24.66 27.02
C LEU A 11 -10.61 -23.38 26.73
N LEU A 12 -9.68 -23.00 27.62
CA LEU A 12 -8.78 -21.86 27.43
C LEU A 12 -7.81 -22.06 26.25
N ALA A 13 -7.35 -23.29 26.03
CA ALA A 13 -6.50 -23.61 24.87
C ALA A 13 -7.26 -23.50 23.54
N ILE A 14 -8.53 -23.93 23.50
CA ILE A 14 -9.39 -23.82 22.30
C ILE A 14 -9.78 -22.36 22.02
N LEU A 15 -10.02 -21.57 23.07
CA LEU A 15 -10.36 -20.14 22.95
C LEU A 15 -9.16 -19.28 22.51
N ASN A 16 -7.94 -19.68 22.85
CA ASN A 16 -6.71 -18.96 22.43
C ASN A 16 -6.39 -19.10 20.94
N ASP A 17 -6.96 -20.08 20.23
CA ASP A 17 -6.77 -20.26 18.78
C ASP A 17 -7.86 -19.55 17.94
N CYS A 18 -8.83 -18.90 18.60
CA CYS A 18 -9.79 -18.01 17.98
C CYS A 18 -9.21 -16.59 17.81
N GLY A 19 -7.96 -16.49 17.36
CA GLY A 19 -7.44 -15.23 16.84
C GLY A 19 -8.04 -15.03 15.45
N CYS A 20 -8.76 -13.92 15.21
CA CYS A 20 -9.19 -13.51 13.88
C CYS A 20 -7.97 -13.37 12.96
N LYS A 21 -7.59 -14.46 12.28
CA LYS A 21 -6.55 -14.46 11.25
C LYS A 21 -7.18 -13.94 9.96
N ARG A 22 -6.42 -13.14 9.20
CA ARG A 22 -6.82 -12.66 7.87
C ARG A 22 -7.32 -13.83 7.02
N MET A 23 -8.55 -13.75 6.53
CA MET A 23 -9.23 -14.86 5.85
C MET A 23 -9.01 -14.91 4.33
N TRP A 24 -8.08 -14.09 3.82
CA TRP A 24 -7.87 -13.92 2.39
C TRP A 24 -6.37 -13.83 2.06
N GLU A 25 -6.07 -14.25 0.84
CA GLU A 25 -4.76 -14.15 0.20
C GLU A 25 -4.84 -13.18 -0.98
N HIS A 26 -3.69 -12.60 -1.36
CA HIS A 26 -3.59 -11.71 -2.51
C HIS A 26 -2.31 -12.00 -3.28
N GLU A 27 -2.37 -11.82 -4.60
CA GLU A 27 -1.21 -11.85 -5.48
C GLU A 27 -1.12 -10.52 -6.23
N LEU A 28 0.06 -9.91 -6.25
CA LEU A 28 0.30 -8.75 -7.09
C LEU A 28 0.45 -9.22 -8.53
N LEU A 29 -0.43 -8.76 -9.41
CA LEU A 29 -0.43 -9.19 -10.81
C LEU A 29 0.50 -8.30 -11.65
N GLU A 30 0.30 -7.00 -11.59
CA GLU A 30 1.02 -6.03 -12.41
C GLU A 30 1.23 -4.71 -11.67
N ALA A 31 2.24 -3.96 -12.10
CA ALA A 31 2.52 -2.60 -11.65
C ALA A 31 2.84 -1.74 -12.87
N HIS A 32 2.08 -0.66 -13.04
CA HIS A 32 2.27 0.32 -14.10
C HIS A 32 2.56 1.66 -13.47
N VAL A 33 3.65 2.29 -13.88
CA VAL A 33 4.07 3.60 -13.38
C VAL A 33 4.33 4.55 -14.54
N TYR A 34 3.99 5.82 -14.34
CA TYR A 34 4.16 6.86 -15.33
C TYR A 34 4.44 8.19 -14.63
N SER A 35 5.30 9.00 -15.24
CA SER A 35 5.53 10.39 -14.85
C SER A 35 5.45 11.26 -16.09
N SER A 36 4.72 12.38 -16.03
CA SER A 36 4.72 13.36 -17.11
C SER A 36 5.97 14.25 -17.10
N ASP A 37 6.77 14.23 -16.03
CA ASP A 37 8.05 14.93 -15.94
C ASP A 37 9.06 14.09 -15.15
N GLU A 38 9.85 13.28 -15.87
CA GLU A 38 10.89 12.44 -15.28
C GLU A 38 12.02 13.23 -14.61
N SER A 39 12.16 14.54 -14.89
CA SER A 39 13.16 15.38 -14.21
C SER A 39 12.76 15.69 -12.77
N LYS A 40 11.45 15.69 -12.47
CA LYS A 40 10.89 15.89 -11.13
C LYS A 40 10.69 14.58 -10.39
N VAL A 41 10.11 13.58 -11.07
CA VAL A 41 9.88 12.25 -10.49
C VAL A 41 10.12 11.20 -11.54
N LYS A 42 11.09 10.31 -11.33
CA LYS A 42 11.30 9.16 -12.20
C LYS A 42 10.91 7.87 -11.49
N LEU A 43 10.01 7.12 -12.11
CA LEU A 43 9.44 5.90 -11.55
C LEU A 43 9.93 4.69 -12.32
N ASN A 44 10.36 3.66 -11.62
CA ASN A 44 10.64 2.35 -12.18
C ASN A 44 10.20 1.32 -11.15
N LEU A 45 8.97 0.81 -11.25
CA LEU A 45 8.47 -0.25 -10.38
C LEU A 45 8.01 -1.42 -11.22
N TYR A 46 8.26 -2.63 -10.74
CA TYR A 46 7.85 -3.86 -11.43
C TYR A 46 7.52 -4.94 -10.42
N VAL A 47 6.62 -5.84 -10.81
CA VAL A 47 6.30 -7.04 -10.04
C VAL A 47 7.40 -8.07 -10.26
N ASN A 48 7.85 -8.70 -9.18
CA ASN A 48 8.86 -9.75 -9.23
C ASN A 48 8.42 -10.94 -8.37
N ARG A 49 8.82 -12.15 -8.80
CA ARG A 49 8.54 -13.40 -8.09
C ARG A 49 9.85 -13.94 -7.51
N VAL A 50 9.89 -14.17 -6.21
CA VAL A 50 11.02 -14.76 -5.49
C VAL A 50 10.65 -16.19 -5.08
N GLY A 51 11.23 -17.17 -5.78
CA GLY A 51 10.87 -18.58 -5.60
C GLY A 51 9.50 -18.91 -6.20
N ARG A 52 8.80 -19.90 -5.62
CA ARG A 52 7.49 -20.34 -6.12
C ARG A 52 6.33 -19.45 -5.66
N ASP A 53 6.39 -18.98 -4.41
CA ASP A 53 5.19 -18.48 -3.73
C ASP A 53 5.26 -16.99 -3.32
N LEU A 54 6.45 -16.36 -3.33
CA LEU A 54 6.56 -14.97 -2.90
C LEU A 54 6.51 -14.02 -4.10
N VAL A 55 5.37 -13.37 -4.26
CA VAL A 55 5.19 -12.29 -5.24
C VAL A 55 5.24 -10.94 -4.52
N GLY A 56 6.08 -10.04 -5.01
CA GLY A 56 6.27 -8.69 -4.49
C GLY A 56 6.54 -7.69 -5.61
N PHE A 57 6.84 -6.46 -5.24
CA PHE A 57 7.30 -5.44 -6.18
C PHE A 57 8.69 -4.93 -5.79
N SER A 58 9.46 -4.54 -6.80
CA SER A 58 10.79 -3.95 -6.66
C SER A 58 10.94 -2.75 -7.58
N GLY A 59 11.97 -1.96 -7.33
CA GLY A 59 12.34 -0.86 -8.21
C GLY A 59 12.75 0.41 -7.47
N THR A 60 12.58 1.56 -8.13
CA THR A 60 12.99 2.86 -7.64
C THR A 60 11.99 3.98 -7.91
N VAL A 61 11.98 4.97 -7.02
CA VAL A 61 11.32 6.25 -7.20
C VAL A 61 12.36 7.34 -6.93
N ASP A 62 12.81 8.01 -7.98
CA ASP A 62 13.73 9.16 -7.88
C ASP A 62 12.89 10.43 -7.73
N TRP A 63 12.91 11.01 -6.54
CA TRP A 63 12.09 12.16 -6.17
C TRP A 63 12.94 13.43 -6.08
N ASN A 64 12.78 14.31 -7.06
CA ASN A 64 13.62 15.51 -7.27
C ASN A 64 12.86 16.84 -7.16
N PHE A 65 11.61 16.85 -6.68
CA PHE A 65 10.85 18.08 -6.46
C PHE A 65 10.48 18.27 -4.99
N ASP A 66 10.26 19.52 -4.58
CA ASP A 66 9.77 19.82 -3.23
C ASP A 66 8.25 19.87 -3.27
N ALA A 67 7.59 18.93 -2.61
CA ALA A 67 6.15 18.99 -2.44
C ALA A 67 5.79 20.16 -1.52
N ASP A 68 5.04 21.13 -2.04
CA ASP A 68 4.54 22.26 -1.29
C ASP A 68 3.14 21.98 -0.71
N ASN A 69 2.50 23.01 -0.16
CA ASN A 69 1.15 22.91 0.41
C ASN A 69 0.06 22.69 -0.64
N GLU A 70 0.36 22.88 -1.92
CA GLU A 70 -0.57 22.75 -3.04
C GLU A 70 -0.40 21.44 -3.80
N ALA A 71 0.67 20.69 -3.53
CA ALA A 71 0.86 19.33 -4.02
C ALA A 71 -0.35 18.47 -3.61
N MET A 72 -1.05 17.95 -4.62
CA MET A 72 -2.22 17.10 -4.49
C MET A 72 -1.82 15.65 -4.71
N PHE A 73 -2.51 14.75 -4.02
CA PHE A 73 -2.37 13.31 -4.20
C PHE A 73 -3.76 12.68 -4.31
N GLU A 74 -3.88 11.70 -5.19
CA GLU A 74 -5.07 10.87 -5.34
C GLU A 74 -4.70 9.42 -5.03
N LEU A 75 -5.55 8.79 -4.21
CA LEU A 75 -5.48 7.38 -3.89
C LEU A 75 -6.81 6.72 -4.21
N GLY A 76 -6.87 6.06 -5.36
CA GLY A 76 -8.04 5.31 -5.79
C GLY A 76 -7.89 3.82 -5.56
N PHE A 77 -8.82 3.21 -4.83
CA PHE A 77 -8.95 1.75 -4.73
C PHE A 77 -10.18 1.29 -5.51
N TYR A 78 -10.01 0.30 -6.39
CA TYR A 78 -11.08 -0.21 -7.21
C TYR A 78 -11.13 -1.72 -7.10
N ARG A 79 -12.34 -2.28 -7.18
CA ARG A 79 -12.57 -3.72 -7.18
C ARG A 79 -13.47 -4.10 -8.36
N SER A 80 -13.14 -5.20 -9.00
CA SER A 80 -13.97 -5.90 -9.97
C SER A 80 -14.23 -7.33 -9.52
N ALA A 81 -15.47 -7.81 -9.66
CA ALA A 81 -15.81 -9.20 -9.37
C ALA A 81 -15.47 -10.14 -10.54
N ASN A 82 -15.36 -9.62 -11.76
CA ASN A 82 -15.18 -10.39 -13.00
C ASN A 82 -13.90 -10.03 -13.78
N GLY A 83 -13.05 -9.17 -13.22
CA GLY A 83 -11.84 -8.66 -13.87
C GLY A 83 -12.06 -7.47 -14.82
N ASN A 84 -13.31 -7.16 -15.21
CA ASN A 84 -13.59 -6.12 -16.23
C ASN A 84 -14.24 -4.85 -15.65
N ASP A 85 -15.23 -5.01 -14.76
CA ASP A 85 -16.05 -3.89 -14.27
C ASP A 85 -15.55 -3.36 -12.92
N TYR A 86 -14.54 -2.50 -12.95
CA TYR A 86 -13.97 -1.90 -11.74
C TYR A 86 -14.85 -0.80 -11.15
N ARG A 87 -15.18 -0.92 -9.86
CA ARG A 87 -15.92 0.08 -9.09
C ARG A 87 -15.07 0.63 -7.95
N PRO A 88 -15.15 1.95 -7.65
CA PRO A 88 -14.43 2.53 -6.54
C PRO A 88 -14.89 1.91 -5.22
N MET A 89 -13.96 1.66 -4.33
CA MET A 89 -14.24 1.17 -2.98
C MET A 89 -14.63 2.31 -2.05
N PRO A 90 -15.37 2.06 -0.95
CA PRO A 90 -15.82 3.11 -0.02
C PRO A 90 -14.69 3.94 0.60
N PHE A 91 -13.48 3.39 0.66
CA PHE A 91 -12.28 4.04 1.22
C PHE A 91 -11.37 4.65 0.14
N SER A 92 -11.82 4.74 -1.12
CA SER A 92 -11.12 5.51 -2.14
C SER A 92 -11.14 6.99 -1.76
N ILE A 93 -9.96 7.59 -1.65
CA ILE A 93 -9.78 8.98 -1.26
C ILE A 93 -9.41 9.76 -2.52
N SER A 94 -10.39 10.47 -3.07
CA SER A 94 -10.17 11.39 -4.18
C SER A 94 -9.67 12.74 -3.67
N ASN A 95 -8.59 13.23 -4.27
CA ASN A 95 -8.12 14.63 -4.22
C ASN A 95 -7.98 15.25 -2.82
N LYS A 96 -6.98 14.80 -2.04
CA LYS A 96 -6.53 15.56 -0.85
C LYS A 96 -5.15 16.18 -1.10
N TYR A 97 -4.81 17.18 -0.29
CA TYR A 97 -3.45 17.70 -0.28
C TYR A 97 -2.50 16.61 0.23
N PHE A 98 -1.33 16.50 -0.39
CA PHE A 98 -0.33 15.50 -0.04
C PHE A 98 0.02 15.53 1.46
N LYS A 99 0.12 16.73 2.05
CA LYS A 99 0.36 16.92 3.48
C LYS A 99 -0.67 16.22 4.39
N ASP A 100 -1.89 16.00 3.93
CA ASP A 100 -3.00 15.41 4.70
C ASP A 100 -2.97 13.88 4.73
N TYR A 101 -2.01 13.24 4.03
CA TYR A 101 -1.88 11.79 3.97
C TYR A 101 -1.01 11.20 5.10
N LYS A 102 -0.65 11.99 6.13
CA LYS A 102 0.25 11.54 7.21
C LYS A 102 -0.22 10.26 7.90
N THR A 103 -1.49 10.19 8.29
CA THR A 103 -2.05 9.00 8.95
C THR A 103 -1.99 7.76 8.06
N LEU A 104 -2.35 7.89 6.77
CA LEU A 104 -2.23 6.79 5.83
C LEU A 104 -0.77 6.33 5.67
N TYR A 105 0.14 7.29 5.60
CA TYR A 105 1.56 7.01 5.46
C TYR A 105 2.08 6.22 6.66
N ASP A 106 1.83 6.68 7.88
CA ASP A 106 2.32 6.03 9.09
C ASP A 106 1.69 4.66 9.30
N ASP A 107 0.36 4.58 9.25
CA ASP A 107 -0.40 3.42 9.70
C ASP A 107 -0.41 2.29 8.66
N ILE A 108 -0.22 2.62 7.38
CA ILE A 108 -0.28 1.65 6.29
C ILE A 108 1.04 1.64 5.52
N ILE A 109 1.40 2.73 4.84
CA ILE A 109 2.50 2.67 3.86
C ILE A 109 3.84 2.36 4.51
N TYR A 110 4.23 3.12 5.53
CA TYR A 110 5.52 2.98 6.21
C TYR A 110 5.64 1.64 6.93
N ILE A 111 4.63 1.25 7.72
CA ILE A 111 4.64 -0.03 8.44
C ILE A 111 4.80 -1.23 7.48
N ASN A 112 4.13 -1.20 6.33
CA ASN A 112 4.18 -2.29 5.36
C ASN A 112 5.48 -2.33 4.55
N LEU A 113 6.13 -1.18 4.34
CA LEU A 113 7.25 -1.07 3.39
C LEU A 113 8.62 -0.81 4.03
N LYS A 114 8.70 -0.42 5.31
CA LYS A 114 9.95 -0.04 5.97
C LYS A 114 11.05 -1.10 5.94
N ASP A 115 10.70 -2.39 5.92
CA ASP A 115 11.68 -3.48 5.99
C ASP A 115 12.22 -3.86 4.59
N CYS A 116 11.57 -3.40 3.52
CA CYS A 116 11.91 -3.71 2.13
C CYS A 116 12.23 -2.46 1.30
N SER A 117 12.23 -1.28 1.93
CA SER A 117 12.51 -0.01 1.27
C SER A 117 13.33 0.91 2.17
N ASN A 118 13.83 2.00 1.59
CA ASN A 118 14.48 3.09 2.33
C ASN A 118 13.52 4.28 2.57
N LEU A 119 12.20 4.04 2.63
CA LEU A 119 11.23 5.08 2.94
C LEU A 119 11.53 5.72 4.31
N PRO A 120 11.43 7.05 4.44
CA PRO A 120 11.85 7.76 5.64
C PRO A 120 10.75 7.69 6.71
N GLN A 121 11.11 7.42 7.95
CA GLN A 121 10.18 7.70 9.04
C GLN A 121 10.02 9.22 9.16
N ILE A 122 8.80 9.72 8.94
CA ILE A 122 8.50 11.15 9.06
C ILE A 122 7.94 11.42 10.45
N GLU A 123 8.63 12.24 11.25
CA GLU A 123 8.15 12.73 12.53
C GLU A 123 7.18 13.91 12.36
N GLY A 124 6.29 14.13 13.33
CA GLY A 124 5.32 15.24 13.31
C GLY A 124 4.00 14.92 12.59
N ASP A 125 3.22 15.96 12.32
CA ASP A 125 1.83 15.84 11.87
C ASP A 125 1.64 15.86 10.35
N TYR A 126 2.68 16.19 9.59
CA TYR A 126 2.61 16.40 8.14
C TYR A 126 3.69 15.64 7.38
N LEU A 127 3.41 15.29 6.13
CA LEU A 127 4.38 14.62 5.24
C LEU A 127 5.41 15.57 4.61
N ILE A 128 5.17 16.87 4.69
CA ILE A 128 6.05 17.89 4.13
C ILE A 128 6.98 18.47 5.21
N PRO A 129 8.25 18.76 4.88
CA PRO A 129 8.88 18.54 3.57
C PRO A 129 9.19 17.06 3.31
N TRP A 130 8.79 16.55 2.15
CA TRP A 130 9.14 15.20 1.74
C TRP A 130 10.56 15.19 1.20
N PRO A 131 11.47 14.32 1.70
CA PRO A 131 12.87 14.37 1.31
C PRO A 131 13.04 14.10 -0.19
N ARG A 132 13.92 14.87 -0.85
CA ARG A 132 14.44 14.47 -2.16
C ARG A 132 15.38 13.30 -1.97
N ASN A 133 15.12 12.21 -2.67
CA ASN A 133 15.93 11.00 -2.55
C ASN A 133 15.65 10.03 -3.70
N LEU A 134 16.57 9.09 -3.89
CA LEU A 134 16.31 7.86 -4.61
C LEU A 134 15.72 6.84 -3.63
N TYR A 135 14.41 6.65 -3.70
CA TYR A 135 13.74 5.60 -2.95
C TYR A 135 13.89 4.26 -3.67
N THR A 136 14.26 3.22 -2.93
CA THR A 136 14.48 1.86 -3.44
C THR A 136 13.50 0.91 -2.76
N PHE A 137 13.02 -0.07 -3.54
CA PHE A 137 12.10 -1.12 -3.08
C PHE A 137 12.68 -2.47 -3.50
N ASN A 138 12.78 -3.39 -2.56
CA ASN A 138 13.36 -4.71 -2.76
C ASN A 138 12.37 -5.79 -2.31
N ASN A 139 11.64 -6.33 -3.28
CA ASN A 139 10.65 -7.40 -3.11
C ASN A 139 9.63 -7.13 -2.00
N CYS A 140 9.11 -5.90 -1.97
CA CYS A 140 8.08 -5.48 -1.05
C CYS A 140 6.77 -6.25 -1.31
N ASN A 141 6.15 -6.73 -0.24
CA ASN A 141 4.87 -7.44 -0.30
C ASN A 141 4.06 -7.17 0.98
N PHE A 142 2.74 -7.35 0.89
CA PHE A 142 1.83 -7.05 2.00
C PHE A 142 1.35 -8.32 2.74
N HIS A 143 2.05 -9.44 2.58
CA HIS A 143 1.62 -10.72 3.19
C HIS A 143 1.65 -10.68 4.72
N LYS A 144 2.67 -10.05 5.30
CA LYS A 144 2.80 -9.84 6.76
C LYS A 144 2.34 -8.45 7.20
N GLY A 145 1.66 -7.76 6.30
CA GLY A 145 1.29 -6.37 6.41
C GLY A 145 0.07 -6.10 7.27
N VAL A 146 -0.12 -4.81 7.58
CA VAL A 146 -1.38 -4.32 8.15
C VAL A 146 -2.30 -3.97 6.99
N LEU A 147 -3.24 -4.85 6.70
CA LEU A 147 -4.31 -4.68 5.70
C LEU A 147 -5.66 -5.02 6.32
N PRO A 148 -6.79 -4.56 5.75
CA PRO A 148 -8.12 -4.82 6.30
C PRO A 148 -8.39 -6.31 6.50
N GLU A 149 -9.00 -6.69 7.63
CA GLU A 149 -9.26 -8.09 7.97
C GLU A 149 -10.18 -8.79 6.96
N VAL A 150 -11.12 -8.04 6.40
CA VAL A 150 -12.14 -8.54 5.47
C VAL A 150 -12.07 -7.76 4.17
N VAL A 151 -11.84 -8.46 3.07
CA VAL A 151 -11.96 -7.95 1.70
C VAL A 151 -12.74 -8.97 0.87
N ALA A 152 -13.54 -8.49 -0.10
CA ALA A 152 -14.37 -9.35 -0.93
C ALA A 152 -13.59 -9.90 -2.13
N GLU A 153 -13.63 -11.20 -2.39
CA GLU A 153 -12.92 -11.85 -3.50
C GLU A 153 -13.08 -11.10 -4.85
N GLY A 154 -12.00 -10.92 -5.61
CA GLY A 154 -12.04 -10.28 -6.92
C GLY A 154 -10.69 -9.68 -7.32
N THR A 155 -10.68 -8.97 -8.44
CA THR A 155 -9.50 -8.25 -8.93
C THR A 155 -9.51 -6.83 -8.41
N TYR A 156 -8.37 -6.40 -7.87
CA TYR A 156 -8.21 -5.09 -7.27
C TYR A 156 -7.24 -4.24 -8.09
N LYS A 157 -7.52 -2.95 -8.16
CA LYS A 157 -6.66 -1.96 -8.78
C LYS A 157 -6.45 -0.81 -7.80
N THR A 158 -5.20 -0.45 -7.58
CA THR A 158 -4.83 0.75 -6.82
C THR A 158 -4.22 1.77 -7.77
N VAL A 159 -4.64 3.03 -7.65
CA VAL A 159 -4.12 4.16 -8.41
C VAL A 159 -3.54 5.16 -7.44
N PHE A 160 -2.28 5.51 -7.65
CA PHE A 160 -1.59 6.59 -6.96
C PHE A 160 -1.26 7.66 -8.00
N ALA A 161 -1.74 8.89 -7.80
CA ALA A 161 -1.44 9.99 -8.70
C ALA A 161 -1.06 11.23 -7.91
N PHE A 162 0.01 11.90 -8.34
CA PHE A 162 0.44 13.19 -7.79
C PHE A 162 0.12 14.29 -8.79
N PHE A 163 -0.49 15.37 -8.32
CA PHE A 163 -0.81 16.56 -9.12
C PHE A 163 -0.23 17.81 -8.46
N GLY A 164 0.16 18.79 -9.25
CA GLY A 164 0.73 20.06 -8.80
C GLY A 164 0.98 20.97 -10.00
N GLU A 165 1.71 22.07 -9.82
CA GLU A 165 2.09 22.94 -10.94
C GLU A 165 2.87 22.12 -11.99
N LEU A 166 2.12 21.78 -13.06
CA LEU A 166 2.46 20.91 -14.19
C LEU A 166 2.60 19.41 -13.90
N LEU A 167 1.48 18.68 -13.72
CA LEU A 167 1.33 17.28 -14.17
C LEU A 167 -0.14 17.05 -14.62
N THR A 168 -0.42 17.20 -15.92
CA THR A 168 -1.76 16.95 -16.49
C THR A 168 -2.03 15.45 -16.67
N SER A 169 -3.24 15.05 -16.31
CA SER A 169 -3.79 13.69 -16.34
C SER A 169 -3.86 13.04 -17.73
N SER A 170 -3.71 11.71 -17.78
CA SER A 170 -4.55 10.82 -18.59
C SER A 170 -4.46 9.35 -18.13
N GLN A 171 -5.58 8.62 -18.21
CA GLN A 171 -5.75 7.18 -17.91
C GLN A 171 -5.38 6.29 -19.13
N GLN A 172 -5.11 4.97 -18.93
CA GLN A 172 -6.01 3.83 -19.26
C GLN A 172 -5.31 2.47 -19.60
N THR A 173 -5.72 1.42 -18.87
CA THR A 173 -5.95 -0.05 -19.08
C THR A 173 -5.14 -0.99 -20.02
N ALA A 174 -4.75 -2.20 -19.51
CA ALA A 174 -5.05 -3.60 -19.96
C ALA A 174 -4.10 -4.59 -19.20
N LEU A 175 -4.43 -5.83 -18.79
CA LEU A 175 -5.49 -6.81 -19.13
C LEU A 175 -6.35 -7.23 -17.92
#